data_AF-A0A202DNI2-F1
#
_entry.id   AF-A0A202DNI2-F1
#
_cell.length_a   1.000
_cell.length_b   1.000
_cell.length_c   1.000
_cell.angle_alpha   90.00
_cell.angle_beta   90.00
_cell.angle_gamma   90.00
#
_symmetry.space_group_name_H-M   'P 1'
#
loop_
_entity.id
_entity.type
_entity.pdbx_description
1 polymer ?
#
loop_
_entity_poly.entity_id
_entity_poly.type
_entity_poly.pdbx_seq_one_letter_code
_entity_poly.pdbx_strand_id
1 'polypeptide(L)' 'MNLRQYRSKLNKLIKDNPGCLDLPVITSADDEGNAFHVVMFAPSIGRSDGHTYTTPAPDANANAVCLN' A
#
# COMPACT_ATOMS: atom_id res chain seq x y z
N MET A 1 -11.57 3.59 -7.69
CA MET A 1 -11.87 4.28 -6.40
C MET A 1 -11.67 5.79 -6.55
N ASN A 2 -12.45 6.65 -5.87
CA ASN A 2 -12.20 8.11 -5.92
C ASN A 2 -11.26 8.58 -4.79
N LEU A 3 -10.69 9.79 -4.93
CA LEU A 3 -9.73 10.34 -3.97
C LEU A 3 -10.27 10.45 -2.54
N ARG A 4 -11.56 10.77 -2.39
CA ARG A 4 -12.21 10.85 -1.06
C ARG A 4 -12.24 9.49 -0.37
N GLN A 5 -12.59 8.44 -1.11
CA GLN A 5 -12.62 7.06 -0.63
C GLN A 5 -11.21 6.57 -0.32
N TYR A 6 -10.23 6.89 -1.18
CA TYR A 6 -8.83 6.53 -0.97
C TYR A 6 -8.28 7.10 0.34
N ARG A 7 -8.45 8.42 0.54
CA ARG A 7 -8.06 9.11 1.78
C ARG A 7 -8.71 8.49 3.01
N SER A 8 -10.00 8.14 2.92
CA SER A 8 -10.71 7.49 4.05
C SER A 8 -10.09 6.15 4.42
N LYS A 9 -9.75 5.31 3.43
CA LYS A 9 -9.10 4.02 3.66
C LYS A 9 -7.68 4.18 4.20
N LEU A 10 -6.92 5.14 3.68
CA LEU A 10 -5.57 5.43 4.18
C LEU A 10 -5.60 5.89 5.64
N ASN A 11 -6.50 6.82 5.98
CA ASN A 11 -6.65 7.29 7.35
C ASN A 11 -7.08 6.16 8.30
N LYS A 12 -7.93 5.23 7.84
CA LYS A 12 -8.30 4.05 8.61
C LYS A 12 -7.09 3.15 8.86
N LEU A 13 -6.29 2.88 7.83
CA LEU A 13 -5.07 2.07 7.94
C LEU A 13 -4.08 2.67 8.95
N ILE A 14 -3.86 3.99 8.90
CA ILE A 14 -3.00 4.71 9.84
C ILE A 14 -3.56 4.63 11.27
N LYS A 15 -4.87 4.81 11.43
CA LYS A 15 -5.52 4.71 12.74
C LYS A 15 -5.36 3.32 13.35
N ASP A 16 -5.50 2.28 12.53
CA ASP A 16 -5.45 0.88 12.96
C ASP A 16 -3.99 0.41 13.17
N ASN A 17 -3.01 1.05 12.51
CA ASN A 17 -1.59 0.67 12.54
C ASN A 17 -0.67 1.91 12.55
N PRO A 18 -0.58 2.67 13.66
CA PRO A 18 0.15 3.95 13.69
C PRO A 18 1.64 3.83 13.32
N GLY A 19 2.29 2.70 13.60
CA GLY A 19 3.68 2.43 13.22
C GLY A 19 3.93 2.31 11.72
N CYS A 20 2.88 2.26 10.89
CA CYS A 20 3.03 2.24 9.43
C CYS A 20 3.52 3.58 8.86
N LEU A 21 3.42 4.67 9.64
CA LEU A 21 3.86 6.00 9.23
C LEU A 21 5.38 6.09 9.04
N ASP A 22 6.14 5.21 9.69
CA ASP A 22 7.60 5.14 9.59
C ASP A 22 8.07 4.16 8.49
N LEU A 23 7.13 3.45 7.85
CA LEU A 23 7.45 2.48 6.80
C LEU A 23 7.60 3.17 5.43
N PRO A 24 8.50 2.67 4.57
CA PRO A 24 8.60 3.15 3.20
C PRO A 24 7.30 2.87 2.44
N VAL A 25 6.88 3.89 1.67
CA VAL A 25 5.77 3.79 0.74
C VAL A 25 6.29 3.25 -0.58
N ILE A 26 5.70 2.17 -1.05
CA ILE A 26 5.99 1.58 -2.35
C ILE A 26 4.74 1.62 -3.24
N THR A 27 4.94 1.72 -4.54
CA THR A 27 3.90 1.65 -5.55
C THR A 27 4.27 0.59 -6.57
N SER A 28 3.35 -0.29 -6.95
CA SER A 28 3.56 -1.19 -8.08
C SER A 28 3.34 -0.40 -9.37
N ALA A 29 4.42 -0.08 -10.09
CA ALA A 29 4.30 0.37 -11.48
C ALA A 29 4.02 -0.85 -12.36
N ASP A 30 3.13 -0.73 -13.34
CA ASP A 30 3.22 -1.65 -14.47
C ASP A 30 4.44 -1.24 -15.31
N ASP A 31 5.13 -2.22 -15.92
CA ASP A 31 6.39 -2.01 -16.63
C ASP A 31 6.24 -1.24 -17.96
N GLU A 32 5.06 -0.72 -18.29
CA GLU A 32 4.77 -0.01 -19.53
C GLU A 32 4.34 1.43 -19.24
N GLY A 33 5.34 2.29 -19.00
CA GLY A 33 5.24 3.67 -18.48
C GLY A 33 4.43 4.71 -19.26
N ASN A 34 3.27 4.36 -19.80
CA ASN A 34 2.24 5.26 -20.35
C ASN A 34 0.79 4.78 -20.05
N ALA A 35 0.59 3.70 -19.29
CA ALA A 35 -0.73 3.19 -18.97
C ALA A 35 -1.29 3.84 -17.68
N PHE A 36 -2.51 4.36 -17.75
CA PHE A 36 -3.25 4.85 -16.58
C PHE A 36 -4.31 3.81 -16.21
N HIS A 37 -4.12 3.14 -15.08
CA HIS A 37 -5.08 2.17 -14.58
C HIS A 37 -5.98 2.78 -13.50
N VAL A 38 -7.23 2.33 -13.47
CA VAL A 38 -8.11 2.66 -12.36
C VAL A 38 -7.58 1.98 -11.11
N VAL A 39 -7.34 2.77 -10.05
CA VAL A 39 -7.00 2.22 -8.73
C VAL A 39 -8.19 1.39 -8.22
N MET A 40 -8.02 0.06 -8.28
CA MET A 40 -8.99 -0.93 -7.80
C MET A 40 -8.69 -1.40 -6.38
N PHE A 41 -7.43 -1.30 -5.95
CA PHE A 41 -6.96 -1.85 -4.68
C PHE A 41 -6.86 -0.77 -3.59
N ALA A 42 -6.92 -1.19 -2.33
CA ALA A 42 -6.79 -0.30 -1.18
C ALA A 42 -5.34 -0.27 -0.68
N PRO A 43 -4.92 0.81 0.01
CA PRO A 43 -3.67 0.82 0.77
C PRO A 43 -3.60 -0.39 1.70
N SER A 44 -2.43 -1.01 1.79
CA SER A 44 -2.20 -2.20 2.62
C SER A 44 -0.81 -2.17 3.26
N ILE A 45 -0.64 -2.92 4.35
CA ILE A 45 0.63 -3.14 5.03
C ILE A 45 1.09 -4.57 4.74
N GLY A 46 2.37 -4.75 4.44
CA GLY A 46 2.89 -6.04 4.04
C GLY A 46 4.41 -6.10 4.06
N ARG A 47 4.94 -7.19 3.51
CA ARG A 47 6.38 -7.38 3.34
C ARG A 47 6.73 -7.18 1.87
N SER A 48 7.73 -6.35 1.61
CA SER A 48 8.40 -6.24 0.32
C SER A 48 9.84 -6.72 0.42
N ASP A 49 10.28 -7.44 -0.60
CA ASP A 49 11.69 -7.79 -0.83
C ASP A 49 12.34 -6.97 -1.96
N GLY A 50 11.65 -5.92 -2.44
CA GLY A 50 12.08 -5.09 -3.57
C GLY A 50 11.59 -5.58 -4.94
N HIS A 51 11.08 -6.81 -5.04
CA HIS A 51 10.54 -7.36 -6.30
C HIS A 51 9.09 -7.83 -6.14
N THR A 52 8.76 -8.36 -4.97
CA THR A 52 7.45 -8.90 -4.61
C THR A 52 6.90 -8.15 -3.41
N TYR A 53 5.58 -8.05 -3.34
CA TYR A 53 4.87 -7.55 -2.18
C TYR A 53 3.81 -8.56 -1.74
N THR A 54 3.81 -8.93 -0.46
CA THR A 54 2.90 -9.96 0.09
C THR A 54 2.06 -9.39 1.23
N THR A 55 0.75 -9.65 1.16
CA THR A 55 -0.25 -9.23 2.17
C THR A 55 -1.24 -10.34 2.52
N PRO A 56 -1.73 -10.40 3.77
CA PRO A 56 -1.18 -9.73 4.94
C PRO A 56 0.14 -10.40 5.36
N ALA A 57 1.14 -9.61 5.77
CA ALA A 57 2.30 -10.17 6.45
C ALA A 57 1.90 -10.52 7.90
N PRO A 58 2.36 -11.64 8.47
CA PRO A 58 2.23 -11.87 9.91
C PRO A 58 2.88 -10.69 10.65
N ASP A 59 2.16 -10.21 11.65
CA ASP A 59 2.13 -8.86 12.20
C ASP A 59 3.52 -8.24 12.40
N ALA A 60 4.48 -9.04 12.87
CA ALA A 60 5.84 -8.60 13.20
C ALA A 60 6.78 -8.42 12.00
N ASN A 61 6.38 -8.77 10.77
CA ASN A 61 7.28 -8.84 9.61
C ASN A 61 6.97 -7.81 8.51
N ALA A 62 6.02 -6.90 8.74
CA ALA A 62 5.73 -5.82 7.80
C ALA A 62 6.89 -4.82 7.72
N ASN A 63 7.27 -4.44 6.51
CA ASN A 63 8.37 -3.48 6.27
C ASN A 63 8.04 -2.44 5.20
N ALA A 64 6.82 -2.43 4.65
CA ALA A 64 6.40 -1.48 3.63
C ALA A 64 4.88 -1.25 3.66
N VAL A 65 4.48 -0.08 3.16
CA VAL A 65 3.08 0.25 2.84
C VAL A 65 2.96 0.31 1.32
N CYS A 66 2.10 -0.54 0.75
CA CYS A 66 1.84 -0.50 -0.69
C CYS A 66 0.63 0.36 -0.99
N LEU A 67 0.85 1.36 -1.84
CA LEU A 67 -0.17 2.19 -2.45
C LEU A 67 -0.37 1.70 -3.88
N ASN A 68 -1.40 0.87 -4.07
CA ASN A 68 -1.91 0.48 -5.38
C ASN A 68 -2.99 1.45 -5.87
#